data_AF-A0A6I9X8N1-F1
#
_entry.id   AF-A0A6I9X8N1-F1
#
_cell.length_a   1.000
_cell.length_b   1.000
_cell.length_c   1.000
_cell.angle_alpha   90.00
_cell.angle_beta   90.00
_cell.angle_gamma   90.00
#
_symmetry.space_group_name_H-M   'P 1'
#
loop_
_entity.id
_entity.type
_entity.pdbx_description
1 polymer ?
#
loop_
_entity_poly.entity_id
_entity_poly.type
_entity_poly.pdbx_seq_one_letter_code
_entity_poly.pdbx_strand_id
1 'polypeptide(L)'
;MEDCRYQIDYGKQVLMVGHQNCTEMEDNKPRLRFRLQFNDTEGVRPQNETYSVDCDAPQADEARSNSGFASATTNCTKTNMAVTFPRLIPSFRDELTGVRPGMGSQVAPGMEWMVSIEDNGQIHHLLLRQAIQQGYTFFSDATDIIIQVPFNARGVAVYKQDDHVLYTVAIKLTYGPPEQRLTLESRMICAPGPAICNSTHMMVILPAFPGKLTAVSLNEKNIPVHQLQANDIGVNT
;
A
#
# COMPACT_ATOMS: atom_id res chain seq x y z
N MET A 1 -2.30 -8.89 30.01
CA MET A 1 -1.88 -9.25 28.64
C MET A 1 -2.38 -10.65 28.34
N GLU A 2 -3.65 -10.81 27.95
CA GLU A 2 -4.32 -12.13 27.86
C GLU A 2 -4.46 -12.70 26.43
N ASP A 3 -4.05 -11.97 25.39
CA ASP A 3 -4.09 -12.43 23.99
C ASP A 3 -2.81 -12.08 23.22
N CYS A 4 -1.66 -12.20 23.89
CA CYS A 4 -0.36 -12.06 23.23
C CYS A 4 -0.01 -13.37 22.50
N ARG A 5 -0.12 -13.37 21.18
CA ARG A 5 0.39 -14.45 20.33
C ARG A 5 1.88 -14.23 20.06
N TYR A 6 2.68 -15.25 20.35
CA TYR A 6 4.11 -15.27 20.10
C TYR A 6 4.53 -16.57 19.41
N GLN A 7 5.64 -16.51 18.67
CA GLN A 7 6.26 -17.64 18.02
C GLN A 7 7.76 -17.60 18.27
N ILE A 8 8.35 -18.76 18.61
CA ILE A 8 9.79 -18.91 18.81
C ILE A 8 10.32 -19.84 17.74
N ASP A 9 11.27 -19.36 16.94
CA ASP A 9 12.11 -20.19 16.08
C ASP A 9 13.36 -20.58 16.87
N TYR A 10 13.37 -21.80 17.43
CA TYR A 10 14.49 -22.30 18.22
C TYR A 10 15.76 -22.54 17.41
N GLY A 11 15.64 -22.79 16.10
CA GLY A 11 16.80 -23.02 15.23
C GLY A 11 17.56 -21.73 14.92
N LYS A 12 16.83 -20.60 14.83
CA LYS A 12 17.40 -19.27 14.59
C LYS A 12 17.45 -18.40 15.86
N GLN A 13 16.91 -18.89 16.97
CA GLN A 13 16.77 -18.18 18.24
C GLN A 13 16.00 -16.84 18.10
N VAL A 14 14.94 -16.84 17.29
CA VAL A 14 14.13 -15.64 17.01
C VAL A 14 12.80 -15.72 17.75
N LEU A 15 12.49 -14.69 18.54
CA LEU A 15 11.17 -14.49 19.15
C LEU A 15 10.38 -13.47 18.31
N MET A 16 9.23 -13.89 17.80
CA MET A 16 8.28 -13.04 17.08
C MET A 16 7.04 -12.83 17.95
N VAL A 17 6.63 -11.58 18.14
CA VAL A 17 5.46 -11.22 18.95
C VAL A 17 4.57 -10.24 18.20
N GLY A 18 3.26 -10.28 18.47
CA GLY A 18 2.32 -9.30 17.92
C GLY A 18 2.54 -7.91 18.53
N HIS A 19 2.87 -6.92 17.71
CA HIS A 19 3.19 -5.56 18.18
C HIS A 19 2.09 -4.93 19.04
N GLN A 20 0.82 -5.02 18.63
CA GLN A 20 -0.29 -4.37 19.35
C GLN A 20 -0.72 -5.11 20.62
N ASN A 21 -0.60 -6.45 20.65
CA ASN A 21 -1.17 -7.28 21.72
C ASN A 21 -0.14 -7.71 22.77
N CYS A 22 1.15 -7.62 22.44
CA CYS A 22 2.26 -8.07 23.29
C CYS A 22 3.13 -6.93 23.83
N THR A 23 2.81 -5.66 23.52
CA THR A 23 3.57 -4.50 24.03
C THR A 23 2.70 -3.64 24.92
N GLU A 24 3.32 -2.93 25.85
CA GLU A 24 2.69 -1.92 26.69
C GLU A 24 3.23 -0.53 26.31
N MET A 25 2.38 0.49 26.32
CA MET A 25 2.81 1.85 26.01
C MET A 25 3.49 2.47 27.24
N GLU A 26 4.78 2.77 27.13
CA GLU A 26 5.57 3.44 28.17
C GLU A 26 6.44 4.52 27.52
N ASP A 27 6.51 5.73 28.10
CA ASP A 27 7.23 6.88 27.53
C ASP A 27 6.90 7.18 26.05
N ASN A 28 5.63 6.99 25.68
CA ASN A 28 5.11 7.14 24.32
C ASN A 28 5.72 6.16 23.27
N LYS A 29 6.30 5.05 23.74
CA LYS A 29 6.82 3.97 22.88
C LYS A 29 6.19 2.61 23.27
N PRO A 30 5.86 1.76 22.28
CA PRO A 30 5.54 0.37 22.55
C PRO A 30 6.75 -0.37 23.12
N ARG A 31 6.65 -0.85 24.36
CA ARG A 31 7.69 -1.61 25.06
C ARG A 31 7.28 -3.06 25.22
N LEU A 32 8.13 -3.97 24.74
CA LEU A 32 8.03 -5.39 25.01
C LEU A 32 8.89 -5.72 26.24
N ARG A 33 8.30 -6.40 27.22
CA ARG A 33 9.04 -6.97 28.36
C ARG A 33 8.97 -8.49 28.29
N PHE A 34 10.12 -9.14 28.31
CA PHE A 34 10.19 -10.60 28.33
C PHE A 34 11.28 -11.07 29.29
N ARG A 35 11.05 -12.24 29.88
CA ARG A 35 11.96 -12.85 30.85
C ARG A 35 12.69 -14.01 30.21
N LEU A 36 14.01 -13.93 30.18
CA LEU A 36 14.87 -15.03 29.77
C LEU A 36 15.32 -15.79 31.01
N GLN A 37 15.16 -17.10 30.96
CA GLN A 37 15.69 -18.02 31.95
C GLN A 37 16.73 -18.87 31.26
N PHE A 38 17.97 -18.80 31.74
CA PHE A 38 19.07 -19.63 31.26
C PHE A 38 19.56 -20.53 32.39
N ASN A 39 19.76 -21.80 32.06
CA ASN A 39 20.46 -22.75 32.91
C ASN A 39 21.87 -22.84 32.35
N ASP A 40 22.82 -22.16 32.98
CA ASP A 40 24.22 -22.44 32.71
C ASP A 40 24.76 -23.22 33.91
N THR A 41 25.17 -24.46 33.66
CA THR A 41 25.71 -25.49 34.58
C THR A 41 24.78 -26.17 35.60
N GLU A 42 24.90 -27.50 35.68
CA GLU A 42 24.30 -28.34 36.74
C GLU A 42 24.73 -27.85 38.12
N GLY A 43 23.75 -27.49 38.96
CA GLY A 43 23.96 -27.06 40.35
C GLY A 43 23.78 -25.56 40.61
N VAL A 44 23.61 -24.72 39.58
CA VAL A 44 23.33 -23.28 39.75
C VAL A 44 21.83 -23.01 39.63
N ARG A 45 21.28 -22.17 40.52
CA ARG A 45 19.85 -21.80 40.48
C ARG A 45 19.55 -21.06 39.17
N PRO A 46 18.35 -21.26 38.59
CA PRO A 46 17.97 -20.57 37.37
C PRO A 46 18.07 -19.06 37.55
N GLN A 47 18.90 -18.43 36.73
CA GLN A 47 19.03 -16.98 36.66
C GLN A 47 17.91 -16.45 35.76
N ASN A 48 17.15 -15.48 36.27
CA ASN A 48 16.06 -14.86 35.54
C ASN A 48 16.46 -13.43 35.22
N GLU A 49 16.70 -13.13 33.95
CA GLU A 49 16.97 -11.77 33.50
C GLU A 49 15.76 -11.25 32.73
N THR A 50 15.31 -10.04 33.07
CA THR A 50 14.20 -9.38 32.39
C THR A 50 14.74 -8.37 31.40
N TYR A 51 14.38 -8.53 30.15
CA TYR A 51 14.76 -7.61 29.09
C TYR A 51 13.57 -6.74 28.69
N SER A 52 13.84 -5.47 28.44
CA SER A 52 12.90 -4.51 27.87
C SER A 52 13.42 -4.05 26.52
N VAL A 53 12.58 -4.13 25.50
CA VAL A 53 12.89 -3.66 24.15
C VAL A 53 11.84 -2.64 23.75
N ASP A 54 12.32 -1.48 23.31
CA ASP A 54 11.47 -0.40 22.80
C ASP A 54 11.39 -0.49 21.29
N CYS A 55 10.17 -0.43 20.76
CA CYS A 55 9.95 -0.22 19.35
C CYS A 55 9.64 1.25 19.10
N ASP A 56 10.23 1.85 18.08
CA ASP A 56 9.75 3.12 17.57
C ASP A 56 8.39 2.91 16.87
N ALA A 57 7.51 3.89 16.96
CA ALA A 57 6.25 3.84 16.24
C ALA A 57 6.55 3.83 14.73
N PRO A 58 5.93 2.92 13.94
CA PRO A 58 6.16 2.86 12.51
C PRO A 58 5.82 4.22 11.89
N GLN A 59 6.79 4.85 11.22
CA GLN A 59 6.54 6.13 10.59
C GLN A 59 5.75 5.92 9.29
N ALA A 60 4.90 6.89 8.94
CA ALA A 60 4.03 6.78 7.77
C ALA A 60 4.81 6.78 6.43
N ASP A 61 6.01 7.33 6.43
CA ASP A 61 6.98 7.40 5.33
C ASP A 61 7.97 6.22 5.32
N GLU A 62 7.99 5.40 6.37
CA GLU A 62 8.84 4.21 6.44
C GLU A 62 8.25 3.15 5.52
N ALA A 63 8.86 2.98 4.34
CA ALA A 63 8.48 1.96 3.39
C ALA A 63 8.55 0.59 4.09
N ARG A 64 7.38 -0.04 4.34
CA ARG A 64 7.30 -1.43 4.78
C ARG A 64 7.83 -2.35 3.67
N SER A 65 9.15 -2.42 3.51
CA SER A 65 9.77 -3.33 2.55
C SER A 65 11.25 -3.56 2.86
N ASN A 66 11.52 -4.69 3.53
CA ASN A 66 12.71 -5.50 3.22
C ASN A 66 12.53 -6.28 1.89
N SER A 67 11.44 -6.05 1.15
CA SER A 67 11.23 -6.56 -0.21
C SER A 67 10.74 -5.41 -1.09
N GLY A 68 11.65 -4.82 -1.87
CA GLY A 68 11.43 -3.64 -2.69
C GLY A 68 10.03 -3.55 -3.31
N PHE A 69 9.40 -2.38 -3.15
CA PHE A 69 8.03 -2.07 -3.54
C PHE A 69 6.97 -2.91 -2.83
N ALA A 70 6.56 -2.46 -1.65
CA ALA A 70 5.16 -2.61 -1.24
C ALA A 70 4.29 -1.70 -2.14
N SER A 71 4.26 -1.97 -3.45
CA SER A 71 3.24 -1.44 -4.33
C SER A 71 1.94 -2.03 -3.82
N ALA A 72 1.12 -1.19 -3.17
CA ALA A 72 -0.28 -1.49 -2.97
C ALA A 72 -0.84 -2.08 -4.26
N THR A 73 -1.20 -3.36 -4.22
CA THR A 73 -1.63 -4.10 -5.40
C THR A 73 -2.82 -3.37 -5.99
N THR A 74 -2.73 -2.98 -7.26
CA THR A 74 -3.87 -2.35 -7.94
C THR A 74 -4.98 -3.39 -8.06
N ASN A 75 -6.10 -3.13 -7.41
CA ASN A 75 -7.28 -3.96 -7.52
C ASN A 75 -8.09 -3.53 -8.75
N CYS A 76 -8.19 -4.42 -9.72
CA CYS A 76 -8.87 -4.17 -10.99
C CYS A 76 -10.26 -4.81 -10.98
N THR A 77 -11.28 -4.01 -11.20
CA THR A 77 -12.65 -4.50 -11.47
C THR A 77 -13.00 -4.33 -12.94
N LYS A 78 -14.26 -4.60 -13.31
CA LYS A 78 -14.75 -4.42 -14.69
C LYS A 78 -14.81 -2.95 -15.12
N THR A 79 -14.91 -2.01 -14.17
CA THR A 79 -15.22 -0.60 -14.46
C THR A 79 -14.27 0.39 -13.82
N ASN A 80 -13.44 -0.05 -12.87
CA ASN A 80 -12.56 0.82 -12.10
C ASN A 80 -11.32 0.06 -11.60
N MET A 81 -10.34 0.85 -11.20
CA MET A 81 -9.14 0.40 -10.52
C MET A 81 -9.06 1.06 -9.14
N ALA A 82 -8.51 0.36 -8.17
CA ALA A 82 -8.34 0.87 -6.82
C ALA A 82 -6.97 0.54 -6.25
N VAL A 83 -6.48 1.43 -5.38
CA VAL A 83 -5.27 1.22 -4.60
C VAL A 83 -5.59 1.46 -3.12
N THR A 84 -4.99 0.66 -2.25
CA THR A 84 -5.19 0.74 -0.81
C THR A 84 -3.88 1.09 -0.11
N PHE A 85 -3.92 2.10 0.74
CA PHE A 85 -2.82 2.50 1.60
C PHE A 85 -3.17 2.26 3.06
N PRO A 86 -2.21 1.87 3.91
CA PRO A 86 -2.45 1.77 5.34
C PRO A 86 -2.77 3.15 5.92
N ARG A 87 -3.72 3.21 6.85
CA ARG A 87 -4.14 4.45 7.52
C ARG A 87 -3.15 4.86 8.61
N LEU A 88 -1.98 5.31 8.18
CA LEU A 88 -0.95 5.96 9.00
C LEU A 88 -0.95 7.49 8.82
N ILE A 89 -1.87 8.00 8.00
CA ILE A 89 -1.94 9.39 7.56
C ILE A 89 -3.36 9.97 7.80
N PRO A 90 -3.53 11.32 7.82
CA PRO A 90 -4.81 11.96 8.07
C PRO A 90 -5.94 11.46 7.16
N SER A 91 -7.15 11.34 7.69
CA SER A 91 -8.31 10.87 6.92
C SER A 91 -8.91 11.96 6.04
N PHE A 92 -9.73 11.56 5.06
CA PHE A 92 -10.49 12.50 4.23
C PHE A 92 -11.73 13.10 4.91
N ARG A 93 -12.12 12.63 6.10
CA ARG A 93 -13.43 12.94 6.71
C ARG A 93 -13.61 14.41 7.04
N ASP A 94 -12.57 15.10 7.48
CA ASP A 94 -12.68 16.49 7.92
C ASP A 94 -12.99 17.43 6.74
N GLU A 95 -12.53 17.09 5.53
CA GLU A 95 -12.82 17.82 4.29
C GLU A 95 -14.14 17.43 3.64
N LEU A 96 -14.56 16.17 3.78
CA LEU A 96 -15.79 15.64 3.20
C LEU A 96 -17.03 15.95 4.06
N THR A 97 -16.87 16.11 5.37
CA THR A 97 -17.97 16.42 6.31
C THR A 97 -18.07 17.91 6.67
N GLY A 98 -17.09 18.72 6.25
CA GLY A 98 -17.09 20.16 6.47
C GLY A 98 -18.07 20.92 5.58
N VAL A 99 -19.38 20.85 5.88
CA VAL A 99 -20.32 21.99 5.98
C VAL A 99 -21.59 21.45 6.67
N ARG A 100 -21.69 21.58 8.00
CA ARG A 100 -23.01 21.82 8.59
C ARG A 100 -23.32 23.30 8.37
N PRO A 101 -24.52 23.68 7.89
CA PRO A 101 -24.87 25.08 7.75
C PRO A 101 -24.73 25.77 9.11
N GLY A 102 -23.81 26.75 9.23
CA GLY A 102 -23.60 27.53 10.45
C GLY A 102 -22.37 27.18 11.29
N MET A 103 -21.56 26.18 10.92
CA MET A 103 -20.28 25.91 11.60
C MET A 103 -19.14 25.94 10.58
N GLY A 104 -18.20 26.87 10.75
CA GLY A 104 -17.08 27.08 9.84
C GLY A 104 -16.21 25.82 9.69
N SER A 105 -15.52 25.69 8.55
CA SER A 105 -14.55 24.62 8.31
C SER A 105 -13.49 24.63 9.42
N GLN A 106 -13.34 23.51 10.14
CA GLN A 106 -12.33 23.36 11.20
C GLN A 106 -10.92 23.04 10.65
N VAL A 107 -10.77 22.97 9.33
CA VAL A 107 -9.49 22.70 8.67
C VAL A 107 -8.65 23.98 8.67
N ALA A 108 -7.47 23.93 9.26
CA ALA A 108 -6.53 25.05 9.25
C ALA A 108 -6.17 25.43 7.79
N PRO A 109 -6.03 26.72 7.45
CA PRO A 109 -5.65 27.14 6.11
C PRO A 109 -4.35 26.43 5.67
N GLY A 110 -4.39 25.79 4.49
CA GLY A 110 -3.25 25.04 3.95
C GLY A 110 -3.13 23.59 4.41
N MET A 111 -4.02 23.09 5.28
CA MET A 111 -4.10 21.68 5.68
C MET A 111 -5.17 20.93 4.89
N GLU A 112 -5.10 20.99 3.56
CA GLU A 112 -6.07 20.35 2.67
C GLU A 112 -5.43 19.30 1.74
N TRP A 113 -6.20 18.27 1.40
CA TRP A 113 -5.86 17.26 0.42
C TRP A 113 -6.01 17.84 -0.99
N MET A 114 -4.89 17.89 -1.69
CA MET A 114 -4.87 18.14 -3.13
C MET A 114 -4.58 16.85 -3.89
N VAL A 115 -5.36 16.60 -4.93
CA VAL A 115 -5.20 15.51 -5.86
C VAL A 115 -4.54 16.05 -7.13
N SER A 116 -3.40 15.51 -7.49
CA SER A 116 -2.69 15.80 -8.73
C SER A 116 -2.85 14.62 -9.69
N ILE A 117 -3.38 14.91 -10.87
CA ILE A 117 -3.65 13.93 -11.92
C ILE A 117 -2.86 14.34 -13.15
N GLU A 118 -2.10 13.42 -13.71
CA GLU A 118 -1.46 13.60 -15.02
C GLU A 118 -2.45 13.22 -16.13
N ASP A 119 -2.68 14.14 -17.06
CA ASP A 119 -3.58 13.97 -18.20
C ASP A 119 -2.90 14.53 -19.46
N ASN A 120 -2.54 13.65 -20.39
CA ASN A 120 -1.85 14.00 -21.64
C ASN A 120 -0.60 14.88 -21.44
N GLY A 121 0.19 14.60 -20.41
CA GLY A 121 1.40 15.35 -20.06
C GLY A 121 1.17 16.68 -19.33
N GLN A 122 -0.10 17.03 -19.04
CA GLN A 122 -0.46 18.16 -18.19
C GLN A 122 -0.82 17.67 -16.79
N ILE A 123 -0.31 18.34 -15.77
CA ILE A 123 -0.64 18.03 -14.37
C ILE A 123 -1.79 18.93 -13.93
N HIS A 124 -2.91 18.32 -13.54
CA HIS A 124 -4.06 19.00 -12.98
C HIS A 124 -4.06 18.85 -11.46
N HIS A 125 -4.03 19.99 -10.76
CA HIS A 125 -4.21 20.05 -9.32
C HIS A 125 -5.68 20.31 -9.00
N LEU A 126 -6.29 19.41 -8.26
CA LEU A 126 -7.70 19.43 -7.89
C LEU A 126 -7.83 19.35 -6.37
N LEU A 127 -8.81 20.06 -5.82
CA LEU A 127 -9.28 19.77 -4.47
C LEU A 127 -9.98 18.41 -4.44
N LEU A 128 -9.99 17.75 -3.29
CA LEU A 128 -10.64 16.43 -3.13
C LEU A 128 -12.09 16.42 -3.65
N ARG A 129 -12.87 17.47 -3.37
CA ARG A 129 -14.26 17.61 -3.86
C ARG A 129 -14.35 17.70 -5.38
N GLN A 130 -13.40 18.38 -6.03
CA GLN A 130 -13.38 18.48 -7.49
C GLN A 130 -13.01 17.14 -8.14
N ALA A 131 -12.08 16.39 -7.53
CA ALA A 131 -11.77 15.04 -7.98
C ALA A 131 -12.99 14.11 -7.84
N ILE A 132 -13.76 14.22 -6.75
CA ILE A 132 -15.01 13.46 -6.56
C ILE A 132 -16.06 13.81 -7.62
N GLN A 133 -16.20 15.09 -7.96
CA GLN A 133 -17.07 15.52 -9.06
C GLN A 133 -16.65 14.96 -10.42
N GLN A 134 -15.37 14.59 -10.58
CA GLN A 134 -14.83 13.94 -11.77
C GLN A 134 -14.93 12.40 -11.70
N GLY A 135 -15.58 11.84 -10.67
CA GLY A 135 -15.85 10.41 -10.53
C GLY A 135 -14.82 9.63 -9.73
N TYR A 136 -13.79 10.29 -9.17
CA TYR A 136 -12.88 9.65 -8.23
C TYR A 136 -13.57 9.36 -6.91
N THR A 137 -13.26 8.23 -6.29
CA THR A 137 -13.79 7.89 -4.97
C THR A 137 -12.66 7.73 -3.98
N PHE A 138 -12.80 8.40 -2.84
CA PHE A 138 -11.84 8.39 -1.75
C PHE A 138 -12.53 7.85 -0.51
N PHE A 139 -12.11 6.68 -0.06
CA PHE A 139 -12.58 6.08 1.19
C PHE A 139 -11.48 6.09 2.23
N SER A 140 -11.88 6.32 3.48
CA SER A 140 -11.00 6.16 4.62
C SER A 140 -11.81 5.58 5.79
N ASP A 141 -11.38 4.42 6.26
CA ASP A 141 -11.91 3.79 7.48
C ASP A 141 -10.88 3.88 8.62
N ALA A 142 -10.82 2.90 9.53
CA ALA A 142 -9.88 2.91 10.66
C ALA A 142 -8.49 2.33 10.31
N THR A 143 -8.40 1.51 9.26
CA THR A 143 -7.20 0.74 8.91
C THR A 143 -6.65 1.12 7.53
N ASP A 144 -7.53 1.58 6.64
CA ASP A 144 -7.24 1.71 5.22
C ASP A 144 -7.70 3.05 4.63
N ILE A 145 -6.95 3.46 3.63
CA ILE A 145 -7.26 4.56 2.72
C ILE A 145 -7.34 3.95 1.33
N ILE A 146 -8.52 4.01 0.72
CA ILE A 146 -8.79 3.40 -0.59
C ILE A 146 -9.09 4.52 -1.58
N ILE A 147 -8.36 4.51 -2.69
CA ILE A 147 -8.61 5.43 -3.79
C ILE A 147 -9.05 4.62 -4.98
N GLN A 148 -10.24 4.91 -5.48
CA GLN A 148 -10.86 4.23 -6.60
C GLN A 148 -11.04 5.19 -7.77
N VAL A 149 -10.62 4.74 -8.95
CA VAL A 149 -10.60 5.52 -10.18
C VAL A 149 -11.37 4.75 -11.26
N PRO A 150 -12.47 5.28 -11.79
CA PRO A 150 -13.19 4.63 -12.88
C PRO A 150 -12.39 4.74 -14.18
N PHE A 151 -12.53 3.75 -15.07
CA PHE A 151 -11.75 3.68 -16.31
C PHE A 151 -12.01 4.83 -17.30
N ASN A 152 -13.12 5.54 -17.13
CA ASN A 152 -13.48 6.72 -17.92
C ASN A 152 -13.13 8.05 -17.22
N ALA A 153 -12.44 8.03 -16.08
CA ALA A 153 -11.98 9.24 -15.41
C ALA A 153 -10.90 9.95 -16.22
N ARG A 154 -10.79 11.27 -16.01
CA ARG A 154 -9.73 12.09 -16.56
C ARG A 154 -8.35 11.59 -16.10
N GLY A 155 -7.32 11.68 -16.94
CA GLY A 155 -5.97 11.21 -16.61
C GLY A 155 -5.78 9.69 -16.59
N VAL A 156 -6.85 8.92 -16.84
CA VAL A 156 -6.71 7.50 -17.17
C VAL A 156 -6.26 7.39 -18.63
N ALA A 157 -5.02 6.96 -18.84
CA ALA A 157 -4.55 6.59 -20.17
C ALA A 157 -5.06 5.19 -20.54
N VAL A 158 -5.52 5.06 -21.79
CA VAL A 158 -6.10 3.82 -22.32
C VAL A 158 -5.29 3.37 -23.53
N TYR A 159 -4.65 2.22 -23.42
CA TYR A 159 -3.93 1.57 -24.52
C TYR A 159 -4.77 0.41 -25.04
N LYS A 160 -4.95 0.33 -26.35
CA LYS A 160 -5.78 -0.69 -26.99
C LYS A 160 -4.99 -1.40 -28.08
N GLN A 161 -5.14 -2.72 -28.14
CA GLN A 161 -4.64 -3.57 -29.21
C GLN A 161 -5.66 -4.68 -29.42
N ASP A 162 -6.26 -4.73 -30.60
CA ASP A 162 -7.39 -5.63 -30.91
C ASP A 162 -8.51 -5.50 -29.83
N ASP A 163 -8.94 -6.63 -29.25
CA ASP A 163 -9.93 -6.68 -28.17
C ASP A 163 -9.31 -6.52 -26.76
N HIS A 164 -8.01 -6.23 -26.67
CA HIS A 164 -7.29 -6.05 -25.41
C HIS A 164 -7.13 -4.58 -25.05
N VAL A 165 -7.28 -4.29 -23.76
CA VAL A 165 -7.18 -2.94 -23.21
C VAL A 165 -6.33 -2.93 -21.96
N LEU A 166 -5.50 -1.89 -21.83
CA LEU A 166 -4.73 -1.57 -20.65
C LEU A 166 -5.09 -0.16 -20.20
N TYR A 167 -5.46 -0.02 -18.94
CA TYR A 167 -5.73 1.24 -18.27
C TYR A 167 -4.57 1.56 -17.34
N THR A 168 -4.09 2.80 -17.38
CA THR A 168 -3.07 3.29 -16.44
C THR A 168 -3.44 4.66 -15.94
N VAL A 169 -3.16 4.94 -14.66
CA VAL A 169 -3.30 6.29 -14.10
C VAL A 169 -2.22 6.52 -13.05
N ALA A 170 -1.62 7.71 -13.08
CA ALA A 170 -0.76 8.20 -12.02
C ALA A 170 -1.56 9.16 -11.14
N ILE A 171 -1.61 8.89 -9.85
CA ILE A 171 -2.27 9.74 -8.88
C ILE A 171 -1.30 10.14 -7.79
N LYS A 172 -1.29 11.44 -7.47
CA LYS A 172 -0.49 12.00 -6.39
C LYS A 172 -1.38 12.83 -5.49
N LEU A 173 -1.48 12.46 -4.21
CA LEU A 173 -2.18 13.23 -3.21
C LEU A 173 -1.16 13.96 -2.34
N THR A 174 -1.43 15.21 -2.00
CA THR A 174 -0.61 15.97 -1.07
C THR A 174 -1.47 16.57 0.03
N TYR A 175 -0.99 16.54 1.27
CA TYR A 175 -1.65 17.15 2.42
C TYR A 175 -0.68 18.08 3.14
N GLY A 176 -1.14 19.29 3.44
CA GLY A 176 -0.37 20.28 4.21
C GLY A 176 0.32 21.37 3.37
N PRO A 177 0.99 22.31 4.07
CA PRO A 177 1.64 23.46 3.46
C PRO A 177 2.90 23.04 2.67
N PRO A 178 3.28 23.77 1.60
CA PRO A 178 4.38 23.41 0.70
C PRO A 178 5.70 23.00 1.37
N GLU A 179 6.01 23.59 2.52
CA GLU A 179 7.25 23.39 3.27
C GLU A 179 7.27 22.04 4.01
N GLN A 180 6.10 21.49 4.33
CA GLN A 180 5.93 20.23 5.08
C GLN A 180 4.73 19.45 4.51
N ARG A 181 4.83 19.03 3.24
CA ARG A 181 3.80 18.26 2.57
C ARG A 181 3.97 16.78 2.75
N LEU A 182 2.97 16.14 3.32
CA LEU A 182 2.77 14.71 3.14
C LEU A 182 2.42 14.45 1.68
N THR A 183 3.09 13.48 1.05
CA THR A 183 2.83 13.09 -0.35
C THR A 183 2.55 11.59 -0.43
N LEU A 184 1.45 11.25 -1.08
CA LEU A 184 1.06 9.89 -1.41
C LEU A 184 1.05 9.75 -2.92
N GLU A 185 1.89 8.88 -3.48
CA GLU A 185 1.99 8.70 -4.92
C GLU A 185 1.80 7.23 -5.27
N SER A 186 0.98 6.96 -6.28
CA SER A 186 0.83 5.62 -6.84
C SER A 186 0.49 5.67 -8.32
N ARG A 187 0.98 4.66 -9.03
CA ARG A 187 0.63 4.39 -10.41
C ARG A 187 -0.16 3.09 -10.47
N MET A 188 -1.42 3.20 -10.84
CA MET A 188 -2.32 2.07 -11.02
C MET A 188 -2.28 1.59 -12.47
N ILE A 189 -2.26 0.27 -12.66
CA ILE A 189 -2.26 -0.38 -13.97
C ILE A 189 -3.26 -1.54 -13.92
N CYS A 190 -4.19 -1.58 -14.87
CA CYS A 190 -5.18 -2.65 -15.01
C CYS A 190 -5.34 -3.11 -16.45
N ALA A 191 -5.32 -4.42 -16.66
CA ALA A 191 -5.65 -5.06 -17.94
C ALA A 191 -6.93 -5.89 -17.80
N PRO A 192 -8.12 -5.28 -17.77
CA PRO A 192 -9.39 -6.00 -17.67
C PRO A 192 -9.73 -6.63 -19.03
N GLY A 193 -9.06 -7.72 -19.36
CA GLY A 193 -9.34 -8.54 -20.53
C GLY A 193 -9.38 -10.01 -20.13
N PRO A 194 -10.18 -10.85 -20.80
CA PRO A 194 -10.13 -12.27 -20.54
C PRO A 194 -8.73 -12.79 -20.90
N ALA A 195 -8.13 -13.54 -19.99
CA ALA A 195 -7.00 -14.38 -20.37
C ALA A 195 -7.53 -15.41 -21.38
N ILE A 196 -6.77 -15.61 -22.45
CA ILE A 196 -7.11 -16.63 -23.44
C ILE A 196 -6.61 -17.96 -22.86
N CYS A 197 -7.55 -18.77 -22.38
CA CYS A 197 -7.26 -20.10 -21.85
C CYS A 197 -7.52 -21.14 -22.94
N ASN A 198 -6.51 -21.93 -23.27
CA ASN A 198 -6.68 -23.20 -23.97
C ASN A 198 -6.37 -24.37 -23.01
N SER A 199 -6.48 -25.62 -23.46
CA SER A 199 -6.30 -26.80 -22.60
C SER A 199 -4.89 -26.96 -22.03
N THR A 200 -3.90 -26.21 -22.51
CA THR A 200 -2.48 -26.36 -22.14
C THR A 200 -1.78 -25.05 -21.76
N HIS A 201 -2.35 -23.89 -22.08
CA HIS A 201 -1.73 -22.60 -21.93
C HIS A 201 -2.78 -21.54 -21.57
N MET A 202 -2.34 -20.58 -20.75
CA MET A 202 -3.04 -19.33 -20.47
C MET A 202 -2.22 -18.20 -21.07
N MET A 203 -2.84 -17.37 -21.90
CA MET A 203 -2.19 -16.25 -22.56
C MET A 203 -2.82 -14.93 -22.09
N VAL A 204 -1.96 -13.99 -21.72
CA VAL A 204 -2.35 -12.61 -21.39
C VAL A 204 -1.69 -11.69 -22.42
N ILE A 205 -2.51 -10.91 -23.11
CA ILE A 205 -2.05 -9.94 -24.10
C ILE A 205 -2.16 -8.55 -23.48
N LEU A 206 -1.02 -7.88 -23.35
CA LEU A 206 -0.94 -6.51 -22.86
C LEU A 206 -0.67 -5.59 -24.04
N PRO A 207 -1.57 -4.65 -24.36
CA PRO A 207 -1.32 -3.63 -25.37
C PRO A 207 -0.02 -2.87 -25.11
N ALA A 208 0.66 -2.44 -26.19
CA ALA A 208 1.85 -1.62 -26.09
C ALA A 208 1.58 -0.33 -25.28
N PHE A 209 2.39 -0.11 -24.25
CA PHE A 209 2.32 1.04 -23.36
C PHE A 209 3.73 1.57 -23.09
N PRO A 210 3.92 2.84 -22.65
CA PRO A 210 5.23 3.45 -22.43
C PRO A 210 5.87 2.95 -21.13
N GLY A 211 6.04 1.63 -21.02
CA GLY A 211 6.68 0.94 -19.92
C GLY A 211 7.53 -0.22 -20.42
N LYS A 212 8.35 -0.76 -19.51
CA LYS A 212 9.20 -1.92 -19.79
C LYS A 212 8.83 -3.02 -18.82
N LEU A 213 8.50 -4.20 -19.35
CA LEU A 213 8.37 -5.40 -18.53
C LEU A 213 9.74 -5.74 -17.95
N THR A 214 9.84 -5.81 -16.63
CA THR A 214 11.10 -6.10 -15.91
C THR A 214 11.04 -7.43 -15.16
N ALA A 215 9.86 -7.79 -14.65
CA ALA A 215 9.60 -9.06 -13.98
C ALA A 215 8.11 -9.41 -14.04
N VAL A 216 7.80 -10.68 -13.79
CA VAL A 216 6.43 -11.19 -13.59
C VAL A 216 6.39 -11.86 -12.22
N SER A 217 5.47 -11.43 -11.37
CA SER A 217 5.20 -12.10 -10.09
C SER A 217 4.04 -13.06 -10.27
N LEU A 218 4.30 -14.36 -10.07
CA LEU A 218 3.28 -15.40 -10.01
C LEU A 218 3.18 -15.88 -8.57
N ASN A 219 2.01 -15.67 -7.95
CA ASN A 219 1.80 -15.85 -6.50
C ASN A 219 2.80 -14.97 -5.72
N GLU A 220 3.75 -15.59 -5.00
CA GLU A 220 4.78 -14.91 -4.21
C GLU A 220 6.18 -15.00 -4.85
N LYS A 221 6.28 -15.61 -6.04
CA LYS A 221 7.54 -15.74 -6.76
C LYS A 221 7.66 -14.62 -7.79
N ASN A 222 8.55 -13.67 -7.50
CA ASN A 222 8.95 -12.65 -8.47
C ASN A 222 9.99 -13.24 -9.45
N ILE A 223 9.66 -13.29 -10.74
CA ILE A 223 10.49 -13.89 -11.79
C ILE A 223 10.95 -12.79 -12.75
N PRO A 224 12.24 -12.41 -12.74
CA PRO A 224 12.79 -11.43 -13.69
C PRO A 224 12.62 -11.88 -15.14
N VAL A 225 12.49 -10.93 -16.08
CA VAL A 225 12.27 -11.24 -17.51
C VAL A 225 13.30 -12.21 -18.08
N HIS A 226 14.57 -12.08 -17.71
CA HIS A 226 15.64 -12.96 -18.18
C HIS A 226 15.51 -14.42 -17.69
N GLN A 227 14.65 -14.70 -16.71
CA GLN A 227 14.41 -16.03 -16.15
C GLN A 227 13.07 -16.63 -16.56
N LEU A 228 12.23 -15.89 -17.31
CA LEU A 228 10.87 -16.34 -17.64
C LEU A 228 10.87 -17.63 -18.46
N GLN A 229 11.73 -17.74 -19.49
CA GLN A 229 11.85 -18.96 -20.30
C GLN A 229 12.27 -20.18 -19.48
N ALA A 230 13.15 -20.00 -18.49
CA ALA A 230 13.58 -21.07 -17.59
C ALA A 230 12.49 -21.51 -16.60
N ASN A 231 11.40 -20.75 -16.48
CA ASN A 231 10.22 -21.07 -15.69
C ASN A 231 9.01 -21.40 -16.59
N ASP A 232 9.25 -21.80 -17.85
CA ASP A 232 8.23 -22.15 -18.85
C ASP A 232 7.25 -21.00 -19.17
N ILE A 233 7.67 -19.75 -18.96
CA ILE A 233 6.88 -18.56 -19.29
C ILE A 233 7.41 -17.97 -20.60
N GLY A 234 6.65 -18.15 -21.67
CA GLY A 234 6.90 -17.52 -22.96
C GLY A 234 6.48 -16.05 -22.96
N VAL A 235 7.38 -15.16 -23.35
CA VAL A 235 7.07 -13.75 -23.62
C VAL A 235 7.24 -13.53 -25.12
N ASN A 236 6.17 -13.10 -25.79
CA ASN A 236 6.23 -12.65 -27.18
C ASN A 236 6.06 -11.12 -27.16
N THR A 237 7.12 -10.40 -27.52
CA THR A 237 7.16 -8.94 -27.56
C THR A 237 6.96 -8.42 -28.97
#